data_AF-A0A2U0TGF4-F1
#
_entry.id   AF-A0A2U0TGF4-F1
#
_cell.length_a   1.000
_cell.length_b   1.000
_cell.length_c   1.000
_cell.angle_alpha   90.00
_cell.angle_beta   90.00
_cell.angle_gamma   90.00
#
_symmetry.space_group_name_H-M   'P 1'
#
loop_
_entity.id
_entity.type
_entity.pdbx_description
1 polymer ?
#
loop_
_entity_poly.entity_id
_entity_poly.type
_entity_poly.pdbx_seq_one_letter_code
_entity_poly.pdbx_strand_id
1 'polypeptide(L)'
;MIKLAFVFRSSPFGSASSREGLDALLAATAFCNEDEIGVFFIENGVFNLVANQEPEGILQKDFIRTFKLLELNNIQQRYLCEESVIERDLADLEIVLECHVLKRAELIEKLKSADKILTF
;
A
#
# COMPACT_ATOMS: atom_id res chain seq x y z
N MET A 1 12.33 -10.28 8.61
CA MET A 1 11.90 -9.47 9.78
C MET A 1 11.66 -8.08 9.24
N ILE A 2 10.52 -7.45 9.52
CA ILE A 2 10.22 -6.13 8.94
C ILE A 2 11.08 -5.08 9.66
N LYS A 3 11.93 -4.36 8.94
CA LYS A 3 12.61 -3.17 9.47
C LYS A 3 11.76 -1.93 9.24
N LEU A 4 11.26 -1.76 8.02
CA LEU A 4 10.45 -0.61 7.62
C LEU A 4 9.06 -1.07 7.21
N ALA A 5 8.04 -0.62 7.94
CA ALA A 5 6.65 -0.76 7.55
C ALA A 5 6.14 0.55 6.95
N PHE A 6 5.60 0.47 5.73
CA PHE A 6 4.89 1.56 5.06
C PHE A 6 3.39 1.31 5.16
N VAL A 7 2.68 2.19 5.84
CA VAL A 7 1.24 2.07 6.08
C VAL A 7 0.51 3.14 5.30
N PHE A 8 -0.18 2.74 4.24
CA PHE A 8 -1.10 3.59 3.49
C PHE A 8 -2.48 3.54 4.15
N ARG A 9 -2.96 4.69 4.61
CA ARG A 9 -4.26 4.94 5.27
C ARG A 9 -5.15 5.90 4.49
N SER A 10 -4.58 6.65 3.56
CA SER A 10 -5.27 7.69 2.79
C SER A 10 -5.72 7.22 1.40
N SER A 11 -6.87 7.70 0.92
CA SER A 11 -7.30 7.51 -0.47
C SER A 11 -6.29 8.17 -1.43
N PRO A 12 -6.11 7.65 -2.65
CA PRO A 12 -5.32 8.33 -3.66
C PRO A 12 -5.96 9.65 -4.09
N PHE A 13 -5.15 10.55 -4.63
CA PHE A 13 -5.53 11.82 -5.28
C PHE A 13 -6.19 12.91 -4.41
N GLY A 14 -6.79 12.58 -3.26
CA GLY A 14 -7.32 13.58 -2.31
C GLY A 14 -6.23 14.41 -1.63
N SER A 15 -5.01 13.87 -1.54
CA SER A 15 -3.80 14.56 -1.13
C SER A 15 -2.59 13.92 -1.82
N ALA A 16 -1.41 14.52 -1.68
CA ALA A 16 -0.16 13.93 -2.16
C ALA A 16 0.36 12.77 -1.30
N SER A 17 -0.27 12.47 -0.15
CA SER A 17 0.26 11.54 0.86
C SER A 17 0.59 10.15 0.30
N SER A 18 -0.35 9.52 -0.41
CA SER A 18 -0.10 8.19 -1.00
C SER A 18 0.98 8.20 -2.07
N ARG A 19 1.07 9.27 -2.87
CA ARG A 19 2.10 9.41 -3.89
C ARG A 19 3.47 9.53 -3.23
N GLU A 20 3.59 10.43 -2.26
CA GLU A 20 4.85 10.67 -1.54
C GLU A 20 5.27 9.45 -0.71
N GLY A 21 4.31 8.73 -0.13
CA GLY A 21 4.55 7.47 0.56
C GLY A 21 5.08 6.38 -0.38
N LEU A 22 4.56 6.30 -1.61
CA LEU A 22 5.06 5.38 -2.63
C LEU A 22 6.47 5.79 -3.09
N ASP A 23 6.73 7.08 -3.30
CA ASP A 23 8.06 7.58 -3.64
C ASP A 23 9.08 7.26 -2.51
N ALA A 24 8.69 7.46 -1.25
CA ALA A 24 9.53 7.13 -0.09
C ALA A 24 9.77 5.62 0.03
N LEU A 25 8.76 4.79 -0.23
CA LEU A 25 8.86 3.34 -0.26
C LEU A 25 9.85 2.87 -1.33
N LEU A 26 9.74 3.41 -2.55
CA LEU A 26 10.67 3.09 -3.64
C LEU A 26 12.09 3.61 -3.37
N ALA A 27 12.24 4.75 -2.71
CA ALA A 27 13.56 5.22 -2.29
C ALA A 27 14.19 4.31 -1.22
N ALA A 28 13.38 3.74 -0.32
CA ALA A 28 13.86 2.85 0.74
C ALA A 28 14.42 1.53 0.20
N THR A 29 14.00 1.08 -0.99
CA THR A 29 14.54 -0.15 -1.62
C THR A 29 16.02 -0.03 -1.98
N ALA A 30 16.56 1.19 -2.06
CA ALA A 30 18.00 1.40 -2.25
C ALA A 30 18.84 1.09 -1.00
N PHE A 31 18.21 0.97 0.17
CA PHE A 31 18.90 0.86 1.47
C PHE A 31 18.43 -0.31 2.34
N CYS A 32 17.32 -0.97 1.98
CA CYS A 32 16.75 -2.11 2.70
C CYS A 32 16.53 -3.25 1.72
N ASN A 33 16.76 -4.49 2.17
CA ASN A 33 16.43 -5.66 1.38
C ASN A 33 14.90 -5.78 1.25
N GLU A 34 14.43 -6.43 0.18
CA GLU A 34 13.01 -6.59 -0.13
C GLU A 34 12.21 -7.32 0.97
N ASP A 35 12.87 -8.19 1.74
CA ASP A 35 12.30 -8.95 2.86
C ASP A 35 12.33 -8.18 4.20
N GLU A 36 12.92 -6.99 4.21
CA GLU A 36 12.95 -6.06 5.35
C GLU A 36 11.86 -4.98 5.23
N ILE A 37 11.19 -4.89 4.09
CA ILE A 37 10.14 -3.90 3.81
C ILE A 37 8.78 -4.58 3.90
N GLY A 38 7.87 -4.01 4.69
CA GLY A 38 6.46 -4.39 4.75
C GLY A 38 5.57 -3.25 4.24
N VAL A 39 4.58 -3.56 3.42
CA VAL A 39 3.66 -2.58 2.84
C VAL A 39 2.23 -2.94 3.26
N PHE A 40 1.50 -1.99 3.82
CA PHE A 40 0.20 -2.22 4.45
C PHE A 40 -0.82 -1.23 3.93
N PHE A 41 -1.96 -1.74 3.45
CA PHE A 41 -3.09 -0.94 3.00
C PHE A 41 -4.27 -1.15 3.97
N ILE A 42 -4.65 -0.10 4.68
CA ILE A 42 -5.71 -0.12 5.71
C ILE A 42 -6.57 1.14 5.60
N GLU A 43 -7.79 1.12 6.14
CA GLU A 43 -8.74 2.24 6.08
C GLU A 43 -8.94 2.70 4.63
N ASN A 44 -8.79 4.00 4.34
CA ASN A 44 -8.93 4.53 2.98
C ASN A 44 -7.72 4.21 2.09
N GLY A 45 -6.63 3.68 2.67
CA GLY A 45 -5.46 3.24 1.93
C GLY A 45 -5.75 2.13 0.93
N VAL A 46 -6.80 1.34 1.14
CA VAL A 46 -7.22 0.28 0.23
C VAL A 46 -7.61 0.80 -1.16
N PHE A 47 -8.04 2.06 -1.27
CA PHE A 47 -8.37 2.67 -2.57
C PHE A 47 -7.14 2.86 -3.47
N ASN A 48 -5.92 2.85 -2.91
CA ASN A 48 -4.70 2.91 -3.72
C ASN A 48 -4.48 1.63 -4.56
N LEU A 49 -5.22 0.55 -4.27
CA LEU A 49 -5.10 -0.72 -5.00
C LEU A 49 -6.14 -0.86 -6.12
N VAL A 50 -7.21 -0.06 -6.16
CA VAL A 50 -8.26 -0.21 -7.17
C VAL A 50 -7.68 0.00 -8.57
N ALA A 51 -7.95 -0.93 -9.49
CA ALA A 51 -7.50 -0.86 -10.87
C ALA A 51 -8.33 0.10 -11.72
N ASN A 52 -7.81 0.43 -12.91
CA ASN A 52 -8.49 1.20 -13.94
C ASN A 52 -8.99 2.58 -13.46
N GLN A 53 -8.25 3.24 -12.56
CA GLN A 53 -8.52 4.62 -12.16
C GLN A 53 -8.16 5.60 -13.29
N GLU A 54 -8.96 6.66 -13.48
CA GLU A 54 -8.78 7.69 -14.52
C GLU A 54 -8.55 9.10 -13.90
N PRO A 55 -7.40 9.32 -13.23
CA PRO A 55 -7.12 10.59 -12.54
C PRO A 55 -6.91 11.78 -13.47
N GLU A 56 -6.75 11.55 -14.78
CA GLU A 56 -6.65 12.62 -15.77
C GLU A 56 -7.90 13.51 -15.78
N GLY A 57 -9.08 12.95 -15.47
CA GLY A 57 -10.33 13.68 -15.34
C GLY A 57 -10.33 14.73 -14.22
N ILE A 58 -9.41 14.59 -13.24
CA ILE A 58 -9.18 15.55 -12.15
C ILE A 58 -7.81 16.24 -12.27
N LEU A 59 -7.20 16.24 -13.46
CA LEU A 59 -5.91 16.87 -13.75
C LEU A 59 -4.74 16.33 -12.91
N GLN A 60 -4.81 15.06 -12.50
CA GLN A 60 -3.73 14.41 -11.77
C GLN A 60 -3.04 13.32 -12.61
N LYS A 61 -1.77 13.08 -12.30
CA LYS A 61 -1.00 11.98 -12.90
C LYS A 61 -1.42 10.66 -12.26
N ASP A 62 -1.59 9.63 -13.09
CA ASP A 62 -1.78 8.26 -12.63
C ASP A 62 -0.51 7.69 -11.98
N PHE A 63 -0.40 7.85 -10.66
CA PHE A 63 0.66 7.22 -9.86
C PHE A 63 0.28 5.83 -9.35
N ILE A 64 -0.97 5.39 -9.53
CA ILE A 64 -1.44 4.07 -9.05
C ILE A 64 -0.67 2.96 -9.76
N ARG A 65 -0.42 3.12 -11.05
CA ARG A 65 0.39 2.16 -11.84
C ARG A 65 1.79 1.94 -11.27
N THR A 66 2.35 2.94 -10.57
CA THR A 66 3.68 2.85 -9.97
C THR A 66 3.74 1.82 -8.84
N PHE A 67 2.61 1.44 -8.21
CA PHE A 67 2.59 0.35 -7.23
C PHE A 67 3.04 -1.00 -7.82
N LYS A 68 2.89 -1.21 -9.14
CA LYS A 68 3.40 -2.42 -9.82
C LYS A 68 4.93 -2.54 -9.76
N LEU A 69 5.65 -1.45 -9.50
CA LEU A 69 7.09 -1.53 -9.28
C LEU A 69 7.43 -2.35 -8.03
N LEU A 70 6.53 -2.51 -7.07
CA LEU A 70 6.78 -3.34 -5.89
C LEU A 70 6.97 -4.81 -6.27
N GLU A 71 6.29 -5.31 -7.31
CA GLU A 71 6.52 -6.65 -7.86
C GLU A 71 7.88 -6.74 -8.55
N LEU A 72 8.23 -5.74 -9.36
CA LEU A 72 9.53 -5.70 -10.06
C LEU A 72 10.72 -5.60 -9.09
N ASN A 73 10.51 -5.00 -7.92
CA ASN A 73 11.50 -4.92 -6.83
C ASN A 73 11.41 -6.11 -5.86
N ASN A 74 10.66 -7.17 -6.18
CA ASN A 74 10.49 -8.37 -5.37
C ASN A 74 9.97 -8.15 -3.94
N ILE A 75 9.27 -7.04 -3.65
CA ILE A 75 8.72 -6.76 -2.31
C ILE A 75 7.48 -7.63 -2.10
N GLN A 76 7.64 -8.77 -1.44
CA GLN A 76 6.54 -9.75 -1.25
C GLN A 76 5.64 -9.44 -0.06
N GLN A 77 6.14 -8.73 0.96
CA GLN A 77 5.39 -8.48 2.20
C GLN A 77 4.38 -7.33 2.03
N ARG A 78 3.34 -7.58 1.25
CA ARG A 78 2.28 -6.61 0.93
C ARG A 78 0.97 -7.11 1.53
N TYR A 79 0.29 -6.28 2.30
CA TYR A 79 -0.84 -6.68 3.12
C TYR A 79 -2.04 -5.76 2.91
N LEU A 80 -3.21 -6.36 2.81
CA LEU A 80 -4.49 -5.67 2.60
C LEU A 80 -5.44 -6.00 3.75
N CYS A 81 -6.01 -4.97 4.40
CA CYS A 81 -6.96 -5.15 5.49
C CYS A 81 -8.34 -5.58 4.97
N GLU A 82 -8.74 -6.81 5.32
CA GLU A 82 -10.03 -7.42 4.95
C GLU A 82 -11.22 -6.53 5.36
N GLU A 83 -11.26 -6.10 6.62
CA GLU A 83 -12.38 -5.30 7.14
C GLU A 83 -12.47 -3.94 6.43
N SER A 84 -11.33 -3.35 6.07
CA SER A 84 -11.33 -2.05 5.36
C SER A 84 -11.89 -2.16 3.94
N VAL A 85 -11.64 -3.29 3.28
CA VAL A 85 -12.19 -3.64 1.96
C VAL A 85 -13.70 -3.86 2.04
N ILE A 86 -14.16 -4.66 3.02
CA ILE A 86 -15.58 -4.97 3.23
C ILE A 86 -16.37 -3.70 3.58
N GLU A 87 -15.87 -2.87 4.50
CA GLU A 87 -16.50 -1.60 4.91
C GLU A 87 -16.71 -0.62 3.73
N ARG A 88 -15.95 -0.77 2.64
CA ARG A 88 -15.94 0.12 1.47
C ARG A 88 -16.50 -0.52 0.20
N ASP A 89 -17.03 -1.74 0.31
CA ASP A 89 -17.61 -2.48 -0.82
C ASP A 89 -16.63 -2.71 -1.99
N LEU A 90 -15.38 -3.07 -1.67
CA LEU A 90 -14.29 -3.24 -2.65
C LEU A 90 -13.89 -4.70 -2.89
N ALA A 91 -14.63 -5.68 -2.32
CA ALA A 91 -14.23 -7.08 -2.31
C ALA A 91 -14.11 -7.69 -3.72
N ASP A 92 -14.97 -7.26 -4.65
CA ASP A 92 -15.04 -7.77 -6.02
C ASP A 92 -14.30 -6.90 -7.04
N LEU A 93 -13.62 -5.84 -6.58
CA LEU A 93 -12.90 -4.94 -7.48
C LEU A 93 -11.56 -5.51 -7.91
N GLU A 94 -11.21 -5.26 -9.17
CA GLU A 94 -9.88 -5.55 -9.68
C GLU A 94 -8.84 -4.69 -8.97
N ILE A 95 -7.74 -5.30 -8.53
CA ILE A 95 -6.63 -4.63 -7.86
C ILE A 95 -5.37 -4.59 -8.72
N VAL A 96 -4.61 -3.49 -8.65
CA VAL A 96 -3.40 -3.29 -9.48
C VAL A 96 -2.16 -4.05 -8.99
N LEU A 97 -2.20 -4.56 -7.76
CA LEU A 97 -1.07 -5.16 -7.06
C LEU A 97 -1.59 -6.22 -6.08
N GLU A 98 -1.13 -7.46 -6.25
CA GLU A 98 -1.55 -8.56 -5.37
C GLU A 98 -1.00 -8.38 -3.96
N CYS A 99 -1.87 -8.58 -2.96
CA CYS A 99 -1.56 -8.44 -1.55
C CYS A 99 -2.11 -9.63 -0.75
N HIS A 100 -1.43 -9.97 0.34
CA HIS A 100 -1.96 -10.90 1.33
C HIS A 100 -3.11 -10.22 2.09
N VAL A 101 -4.33 -10.70 1.89
CA VAL A 101 -5.50 -10.24 2.64
C VAL A 101 -5.44 -10.79 4.05
N LEU A 102 -5.52 -9.90 5.04
CA LEU A 102 -5.45 -10.23 6.46
C LEU A 102 -6.52 -9.50 7.25
N LYS A 103 -6.93 -10.10 8.36
CA LYS A 103 -7.76 -9.40 9.34
C LYS A 103 -6.98 -8.28 10.00
N ARG A 104 -7.68 -7.25 10.45
CA ARG A 104 -7.09 -6.06 11.09
C ARG A 104 -6.22 -6.44 12.28
N ALA A 105 -6.64 -7.43 13.07
CA ALA A 105 -5.87 -7.94 14.20
C ALA A 105 -4.52 -8.54 13.76
N GLU A 106 -4.52 -9.38 12.72
CA GLU A 106 -3.30 -10.02 12.19
C GLU A 106 -2.35 -8.99 11.55
N LEU A 107 -2.92 -7.99 10.89
CA LEU A 107 -2.19 -6.87 10.32
C LEU A 107 -1.47 -6.08 11.43
N ILE A 108 -2.15 -5.78 12.54
CA ILE A 108 -1.56 -5.12 13.71
C ILE A 108 -0.45 -5.98 14.31
N GLU A 109 -0.63 -7.30 14.45
CA GLU A 109 0.43 -8.18 14.96
C GLU A 109 1.67 -8.18 14.05
N LYS A 110 1.50 -8.15 12.73
CA LYS A 110 2.63 -7.98 11.81
C LYS A 110 3.30 -6.62 11.95
N LEU A 111 2.53 -5.53 12.08
CA LEU A 111 3.08 -4.19 12.28
C LEU A 111 3.91 -4.08 13.56
N LYS A 112 3.54 -4.79 14.63
CA LYS A 112 4.34 -4.84 15.88
C LYS A 112 5.74 -5.40 15.70
N SER A 113 5.96 -6.21 14.65
CA SER A 113 7.29 -6.76 14.33
C SER A 113 8.20 -5.77 13.59
N ALA A 114 7.69 -4.60 13.21
CA ALA A 114 8.44 -3.59 12.47
C ALA A 114 9.30 -2.71 13.40
N ASP A 115 10.56 -2.48 13.03
CA ASP A 115 11.43 -1.55 13.78
C ASP A 115 10.97 -0.09 13.66
N LYS A 116 10.45 0.29 12.49
CA LYS A 116 9.93 1.61 12.17
C LYS A 116 8.66 1.52 11.34
N ILE A 117 7.74 2.44 11.60
CA ILE A 117 6.47 2.57 10.87
C ILE A 117 6.39 3.98 10.28
N LEU A 118 6.23 4.06 8.96
CA LEU A 118 5.95 5.28 8.22
C LEU A 118 4.51 5.23 7.76
N THR A 119 3.71 6.24 8.11
CA THR A 119 2.27 6.27 7.80
C THR A 119 1.95 7.41 6.84
N PHE A 120 1.16 7.10 5.82
CA PHE A 120 0.76 8.00 4.73
C PHE A 120 -0.75 7.91 4.47
#